data_AF-A0A800LXD4-F1
#
_entry.id   AF-A0A800LXD4-F1
#
_cell.length_a   1.000
_cell.length_b   1.000
_cell.length_c   1.000
_cell.angle_alpha   90.00
_cell.angle_beta   90.00
_cell.angle_gamma   90.00
#
_symmetry.space_group_name_H-M   'P 1'
#
loop_
_entity.id
_entity.type
_entity.pdbx_description
1 polymer ?
#
loop_
_entity_poly.entity_id
_entity_poly.type
_entity_poly.pdbx_seq_one_letter_code
_entity_poly.pdbx_strand_id
1 'polypeptide(L)'
;CDIGVGNCTDYHSYFMSLGRTLGVPVRFHMGFPIPSESEGTVGGYHCWADYYIEGEGWYPVDISEGDKDPQRKDYYFGTLDNNRVEMILGRDIKLEGYEMETTNLFIYPIMEINDQTSSAFSKSFQYKKI
;
A
#
# COMPACT_ATOMS: atom_id res chain seq x y z
N CYS A 1 -1.11 -22.06 4.97
CA CYS A 1 -1.24 -21.98 3.51
C CYS A 1 -2.51 -22.68 3.06
N ASP A 2 -3.68 -22.14 3.41
CA ASP A 2 -4.96 -22.80 3.07
C ASP A 2 -6.15 -21.83 3.00
N ILE A 3 -5.90 -20.58 2.60
CA ILE A 3 -6.98 -19.67 2.23
C ILE A 3 -6.45 -18.84 1.06
N GLY A 4 -6.87 -19.17 -0.15
CA GLY A 4 -6.53 -18.47 -1.40
C GLY A 4 -7.15 -17.08 -1.51
N VAL A 5 -7.08 -16.29 -0.43
CA VAL A 5 -7.55 -14.90 -0.36
C VAL A 5 -6.37 -14.00 -0.03
N GLY A 6 -5.56 -13.70 -1.05
CA GLY A 6 -4.57 -12.64 -0.95
C GLY A 6 -5.26 -11.29 -0.80
N ASN A 7 -4.63 -10.36 -0.09
CA ASN A 7 -5.07 -8.96 -0.05
C ASN A 7 -4.24 -8.10 -1.01
N CYS A 8 -4.47 -6.78 -1.03
CA CYS A 8 -3.73 -5.87 -1.90
C CYS A 8 -2.20 -5.96 -1.72
N THR A 9 -1.70 -6.29 -0.52
CA THR A 9 -0.28 -6.52 -0.26
C THR A 9 0.25 -7.72 -1.05
N ASP A 10 -0.50 -8.83 -1.13
CA ASP A 10 -0.09 -10.05 -1.83
C ASP A 10 -0.05 -9.85 -3.34
N TYR A 11 -1.09 -9.20 -3.88
CA TYR A 11 -1.17 -8.83 -5.31
C TYR A 11 0.07 -8.04 -5.72
N HIS A 12 0.34 -6.93 -5.02
CA HIS A 12 1.45 -6.06 -5.38
C HIS A 12 2.82 -6.69 -5.08
N SER A 13 2.92 -7.57 -4.08
CA SER A 13 4.16 -8.35 -3.85
C SER A 13 4.45 -9.29 -5.01
N TYR A 14 3.42 -9.94 -5.58
CA TYR A 14 3.56 -10.77 -6.77
C TYR A 14 3.93 -9.94 -8.02
N PHE A 15 3.26 -8.80 -8.24
CA PHE A 15 3.60 -7.90 -9.35
C PHE A 15 5.06 -7.43 -9.27
N MET A 16 5.49 -7.01 -8.08
CA MET A 16 6.86 -6.56 -7.85
C MET A 16 7.89 -7.69 -8.07
N SER A 17 7.60 -8.91 -7.64
CA SER A 17 8.53 -10.03 -7.82
C SER A 17 8.70 -10.38 -9.29
N LEU A 18 7.61 -10.36 -10.06
CA LEU A 18 7.64 -10.55 -11.51
C LEU A 18 8.42 -9.43 -12.21
N GLY A 19 8.09 -8.17 -11.92
CA GLY A 19 8.78 -7.03 -12.54
C GLY A 19 10.29 -7.05 -12.26
N ARG A 20 10.69 -7.29 -11.01
CA ARG A 20 12.12 -7.41 -10.64
C ARG A 20 12.81 -8.59 -11.30
N THR A 21 12.12 -9.71 -11.48
CA THR A 21 12.64 -10.88 -12.22
C THR A 21 12.91 -10.54 -13.69
N LEU A 22 12.08 -9.68 -14.28
CA LEU A 22 12.22 -9.18 -15.64
C LEU A 22 13.21 -8.00 -15.75
N GLY A 23 13.87 -7.61 -14.66
CA GLY A 23 14.80 -6.46 -14.64
C GLY A 23 14.11 -5.09 -14.64
N VAL A 24 12.79 -5.04 -14.45
CA VAL A 24 12.02 -3.80 -14.34
C VAL A 24 12.08 -3.28 -12.91
N PRO A 25 12.52 -2.02 -12.67
CA PRO A 25 12.42 -1.41 -11.35
C PRO A 25 10.96 -1.27 -10.92
N VAL A 26 10.63 -1.76 -9.71
CA VAL A 26 9.29 -1.67 -9.13
C VAL A 26 9.35 -1.21 -7.66
N ARG A 27 8.46 -0.29 -7.29
CA ARG A 27 8.31 0.28 -5.94
C ARG A 27 6.97 -0.11 -5.33
N PHE A 28 6.96 -0.28 -4.01
CA PHE A 28 5.76 -0.56 -3.24
C PHE A 28 5.21 0.73 -2.65
N HIS A 29 3.90 0.89 -2.61
CA HIS A 29 3.25 2.02 -1.98
C HIS A 29 2.16 1.52 -1.04
N MET A 30 1.97 2.24 0.07
CA MET A 30 0.91 1.96 1.03
C MET A 30 0.34 3.27 1.58
N GLY A 31 -0.97 3.28 1.75
CA GLY A 31 -1.69 4.47 2.14
C GLY A 31 -3.13 4.18 2.50
N PHE A 32 -3.96 5.21 2.41
CA PHE A 32 -5.38 5.16 2.74
C PHE A 32 -6.22 5.59 1.54
N PRO A 33 -7.24 4.80 1.13
CA PRO A 33 -8.26 5.28 0.21
C PRO A 33 -9.15 6.30 0.94
N ILE A 34 -9.45 7.39 0.25
CA ILE A 34 -10.27 8.50 0.72
C ILE A 34 -11.67 8.37 0.11
N PRO A 35 -12.75 8.36 0.92
CA PRO A 35 -14.11 8.31 0.39
C PRO A 35 -14.38 9.45 -0.61
N SER A 36 -15.27 9.21 -1.58
CA SER A 36 -15.61 10.21 -2.61
C SER A 36 -16.51 11.34 -2.08
N GLU A 37 -17.15 11.10 -0.93
CA GLU A 37 -18.01 12.02 -0.21
C GLU A 37 -17.22 13.21 0.37
N SER A 38 -17.92 14.27 0.79
CA SER A 38 -17.27 15.46 1.38
C SER A 38 -16.62 15.18 2.74
N GLU A 39 -17.08 14.15 3.44
CA GLU A 39 -16.51 13.66 4.70
C GLU A 39 -16.86 12.18 4.88
N GLY A 40 -16.07 11.46 5.68
CA GLY A 40 -16.32 10.03 5.89
C GLY A 40 -15.26 9.32 6.73
N THR A 41 -15.57 8.07 7.07
CA THR A 41 -14.62 7.17 7.74
C THR A 41 -13.71 6.52 6.69
N VAL A 42 -12.41 6.49 6.97
CA VAL A 42 -11.42 5.77 6.15
C VAL A 42 -11.36 4.33 6.64
N GLY A 43 -11.75 3.38 5.78
CA GLY A 43 -12.02 1.99 6.17
C GLY A 43 -10.80 1.14 6.51
N GLY A 44 -9.61 1.51 6.04
CA GLY A 44 -8.39 0.74 6.24
C GLY A 44 -7.30 1.15 5.28
N TYR A 45 -6.15 0.49 5.34
CA TYR A 45 -5.07 0.76 4.40
C TYR A 45 -5.36 0.13 3.02
N HIS A 46 -4.67 0.64 2.01
CA HIS A 46 -4.60 0.06 0.68
C HIS A 46 -3.16 0.13 0.15
N CYS A 47 -2.82 -0.76 -0.77
CA CYS A 47 -1.49 -0.85 -1.35
C CYS A 47 -1.57 -0.76 -2.86
N TRP A 48 -0.54 -0.21 -3.47
CA TRP A 48 -0.34 -0.22 -4.92
C TRP A 48 1.16 -0.31 -5.22
N ALA A 49 1.53 -0.28 -6.49
CA ALA A 49 2.92 -0.26 -6.90
C ALA A 49 3.17 0.78 -8.00
N ASP A 50 4.43 1.12 -8.20
CA ASP A 50 4.90 1.81 -9.40
C ASP A 50 5.90 0.92 -10.13
N TYR A 51 5.89 0.95 -11.46
CA TYR A 51 6.92 0.35 -12.32
C TYR A 51 7.60 1.42 -13.16
N TYR A 52 8.87 1.20 -13.49
CA TYR A 52 9.65 2.17 -14.27
C TYR A 52 9.68 1.79 -15.75
N ILE A 53 9.39 2.76 -16.62
CA ILE A 53 9.58 2.66 -18.06
C ILE A 53 10.80 3.49 -18.44
N GLU A 54 11.77 2.86 -19.11
CA GLU A 54 12.98 3.53 -19.57
C GLU A 54 12.65 4.67 -20.53
N GLY A 55 13.16 5.87 -20.25
CA GLY A 55 12.90 7.07 -21.03
C GLY A 55 11.60 7.81 -20.69
N GLU A 56 10.69 7.21 -19.92
CA GLU A 56 9.40 7.84 -19.58
C GLU A 56 9.24 8.14 -18.08
N GLY A 57 9.69 7.24 -17.19
CA GLY A 57 9.63 7.45 -15.75
C GLY A 57 8.81 6.40 -14.99
N TRP A 58 8.27 6.80 -13.84
CA TRP A 58 7.47 5.93 -12.97
C TRP A 58 5.99 5.97 -13.36
N TYR A 59 5.41 4.81 -13.56
CA TYR A 59 4.00 4.62 -13.82
C TYR A 59 3.35 3.83 -12.69
N PRO A 60 2.18 4.24 -12.21
CA PRO A 60 1.51 3.52 -11.16
C PRO A 60 0.73 2.32 -11.68
N VAL A 61 0.49 1.37 -10.79
CA VAL A 61 -0.34 0.20 -11.05
C VAL A 61 -1.06 -0.25 -9.77
N ASP A 62 -2.35 -0.53 -9.91
CA ASP A 62 -3.19 -1.09 -8.84
C ASP A 62 -3.93 -2.33 -9.36
N ILE A 63 -3.21 -3.44 -9.47
CA ILE A 63 -3.79 -4.69 -9.99
C ILE A 63 -4.87 -5.26 -9.05
N SER A 64 -4.90 -4.83 -7.79
CA SER A 64 -5.93 -5.26 -6.84
C SER A 64 -7.26 -4.55 -7.08
N GLU A 65 -7.25 -3.26 -7.41
CA GLU A 65 -8.45 -2.55 -7.86
C GLU A 65 -8.84 -2.94 -9.29
N GLY A 66 -7.87 -3.21 -10.16
CA GLY A 66 -8.13 -3.74 -11.50
C GLY A 66 -8.80 -5.11 -11.52
N ASP A 67 -8.53 -5.95 -10.52
CA ASP A 67 -9.22 -7.24 -10.34
C ASP A 67 -10.65 -7.07 -9.78
N LYS A 68 -10.85 -6.10 -8.87
CA LYS A 68 -12.19 -5.76 -8.33
C LYS A 68 -13.10 -5.12 -9.36
N ASP A 69 -12.54 -4.29 -10.25
CA ASP A 69 -13.24 -3.66 -11.37
C ASP A 69 -12.54 -3.98 -12.71
N PRO A 70 -12.83 -5.15 -13.31
CA PRO A 70 -12.19 -5.58 -14.56
C PRO A 70 -12.42 -4.64 -15.75
N GLN A 71 -13.45 -3.79 -15.72
CA GLN A 71 -13.69 -2.79 -16.78
C GLN A 71 -12.66 -1.66 -16.73
N ARG A 72 -12.03 -1.45 -15.58
CA ARG A 72 -10.99 -0.44 -15.33
C ARG A 72 -9.59 -1.04 -15.22
N LYS A 73 -9.38 -2.30 -15.62
CA LYS A 73 -8.06 -2.96 -15.58
C LYS A 73 -6.96 -2.12 -16.26
N ASP A 74 -7.26 -1.57 -17.45
CA ASP A 74 -6.28 -0.82 -18.25
C ASP A 74 -6.06 0.58 -17.65
N TYR A 75 -7.09 1.13 -16.99
CA TYR A 75 -6.96 2.37 -16.21
C TYR A 75 -6.01 2.16 -15.03
N TYR A 76 -6.21 1.10 -14.25
CA TYR A 76 -5.35 0.79 -13.10
C TYR A 76 -3.98 0.22 -13.48
N PHE A 77 -3.68 0.05 -14.77
CA PHE A 77 -2.36 -0.29 -15.29
C PHE A 77 -1.70 0.92 -15.95
N GLY A 78 -1.35 1.92 -15.15
CA GLY A 78 -0.75 3.18 -15.61
C GLY A 78 -1.40 4.42 -15.01
N THR A 79 -2.54 4.29 -14.32
CA THR A 79 -3.23 5.39 -13.63
C THR A 79 -3.75 4.94 -12.26
N LEU A 80 -3.93 5.88 -11.33
CA LEU A 80 -4.64 5.69 -10.05
C LEU A 80 -5.76 6.70 -9.92
N ASP A 81 -6.76 6.40 -9.10
CA ASP A 81 -7.72 7.41 -8.68
C ASP A 81 -7.07 8.47 -7.77
N ASN A 82 -7.66 9.66 -7.73
CA ASN A 82 -7.17 10.78 -6.92
C ASN A 82 -7.62 10.71 -5.45
N ASN A 83 -8.36 9.66 -5.08
CA ASN A 83 -9.04 9.49 -3.81
C ASN A 83 -8.20 8.61 -2.89
N ARG A 84 -6.93 8.98 -2.69
CA ARG A 84 -5.98 8.25 -1.86
C ARG A 84 -4.93 9.16 -1.24
N VAL A 85 -4.40 8.78 -0.08
CA VAL A 85 -3.27 9.42 0.59
C VAL A 85 -2.16 8.40 0.75
N GLU A 86 -0.99 8.70 0.18
CA GLU A 86 0.22 7.90 0.40
C GLU A 86 0.84 8.20 1.76
N MET A 87 1.22 7.14 2.46
CA MET A 87 1.90 7.22 3.75
C MET A 87 3.29 6.59 3.70
N ILE A 88 3.47 5.59 2.84
CA ILE A 88 4.69 4.80 2.76
C ILE A 88 5.07 4.59 1.31
N LEU A 89 6.36 4.79 1.03
CA LEU A 89 7.03 4.38 -0.18
C LEU A 89 8.14 3.38 0.16
N GLY A 90 8.10 2.21 -0.48
CA GLY A 90 9.08 1.15 -0.32
C GLY A 90 8.75 0.14 0.78
N ARG A 91 9.75 -0.67 1.10
CA ARG A 91 9.72 -1.78 2.06
C ARG A 91 11.05 -1.78 2.82
N ASP A 92 11.16 -2.63 3.84
CA ASP A 92 12.35 -2.74 4.69
C ASP A 92 12.72 -1.41 5.38
N ILE A 93 11.70 -0.74 5.93
CA ILE A 93 11.82 0.57 6.57
C ILE A 93 12.53 0.42 7.90
N LYS A 94 13.60 1.19 8.10
CA LYS A 94 14.29 1.32 9.38
C LYS A 94 13.64 2.41 10.20
N LEU A 95 13.15 2.07 11.39
CA LEU A 95 12.55 3.01 12.32
C LEU A 95 13.55 3.31 13.43
N GLU A 96 13.77 4.59 13.72
CA GLU A 96 14.62 4.98 14.85
C GLU A 96 13.95 4.56 16.17
N GLY A 97 14.70 3.85 17.02
CA GLY A 97 14.20 3.36 18.30
C GLY A 97 13.30 2.13 18.23
N TYR A 98 13.18 1.48 17.06
CA TYR A 98 12.51 0.18 16.92
C TYR A 98 13.56 -0.94 16.98
N GLU A 99 13.43 -1.86 17.93
CA GLU A 99 14.43 -2.90 18.15
C GLU A 99 14.54 -3.90 16.99
N MET A 100 13.46 -4.11 16.23
CA MET A 100 13.52 -4.87 14.98
C MET A 100 14.18 -4.03 13.89
N GLU A 101 15.17 -4.60 13.19
CA GLU A 101 15.97 -3.88 12.20
C GLU A 101 15.15 -3.20 11.10
N THR A 102 14.08 -3.85 10.61
CA THR A 102 13.21 -3.32 9.56
C THR A 102 11.74 -3.72 9.74
N THR A 103 10.84 -2.86 9.27
CA THR A 103 9.41 -3.20 9.08
C THR A 103 8.99 -3.04 7.62
N ASN A 104 8.12 -3.95 7.18
CA ASN A 104 7.56 -3.94 5.84
C ASN A 104 6.19 -3.27 5.74
N LEU A 105 5.52 -3.06 6.87
CA LEU A 105 4.17 -2.50 6.95
C LEU A 105 4.15 -1.49 8.10
N PHE A 106 4.14 -0.19 7.79
CA PHE A 106 4.16 0.89 8.78
C PHE A 106 3.03 1.91 8.56
N ILE A 107 1.80 1.40 8.47
CA ILE A 107 0.60 2.22 8.24
C ILE A 107 -0.22 2.45 9.51
N TYR A 108 0.00 1.60 10.52
CA TYR A 108 -0.64 1.67 11.82
C TYR A 108 0.41 1.82 12.92
N PRO A 109 0.01 2.30 14.12
CA PRO A 109 0.92 2.41 15.24
C PRO A 109 1.63 1.09 15.54
N ILE A 110 2.93 1.17 15.79
CA ILE A 110 3.73 0.14 16.42
C ILE A 110 3.87 0.56 17.89
N MET A 111 3.52 -0.32 18.82
CA MET A 111 3.56 -0.03 20.25
C MET A 111 4.29 -1.16 20.97
N GLU A 112 5.19 -0.78 21.88
CA GLU A 112 5.94 -1.69 22.74
C GLU A 112 5.79 -1.25 24.20
N ILE A 113 5.63 -2.22 25.10
CA ILE A 113 5.58 -2.02 26.56
C ILE A 113 6.57 -3.00 27.17
N ASN A 114 7.64 -2.48 27.78
CA ASN A 114 8.75 -3.29 28.30
C ASN A 114 9.34 -4.22 27.21
N ASP A 115 9.66 -3.65 26.04
CA ASP A 115 10.25 -4.35 24.89
C ASP A 115 9.41 -5.52 24.34
N GLN A 116 8.11 -5.53 24.65
CA GLN A 116 7.13 -6.47 24.12
C GLN A 116 6.08 -5.74 23.29
N THR A 117 5.80 -6.27 22.09
CA THR A 117 4.74 -5.73 21.22
C THR A 117 3.41 -5.69 21.95
N SER A 118 2.71 -4.56 21.84
CA SER A 118 1.42 -4.30 22.47
C SER A 118 0.41 -3.84 21.43
N SER A 119 -0.85 -4.22 21.65
CA SER A 119 -2.02 -3.74 20.89
C SER A 119 -2.92 -2.84 21.75
N ALA A 120 -2.39 -2.30 22.85
CA ALA A 120 -3.12 -1.44 23.80
C ALA A 120 -3.36 -0.02 23.25
N PHE A 121 -3.86 0.09 22.03
CA PHE A 121 -4.23 1.33 21.36
C PHE A 121 -5.51 1.14 20.53
N SER A 122 -6.23 2.23 20.30
CA SER A 122 -7.31 2.29 19.31
C SER A 122 -6.88 3.18 18.14
N LYS A 123 -7.47 2.95 16.97
CA LYS A 123 -7.21 3.75 15.76
C LYS A 123 -8.51 4.07 15.05
N SER A 124 -8.63 5.29 14.57
CA SER A 124 -9.74 5.76 13.74
C SER A 124 -9.22 6.80 12.78
N PHE A 125 -9.60 6.67 11.51
CA PHE A 125 -9.18 7.58 10.45
C PHE A 125 -10.43 8.19 9.81
N GLN A 126 -10.42 9.51 9.64
CA GLN A 126 -11.53 10.25 9.05
C GLN A 126 -11.00 11.26 8.05
N TYR A 127 -11.80 11.53 7.03
CA TYR A 127 -11.54 12.54 6.03
C TYR A 127 -12.65 13.59 6.08
N LYS A 128 -12.28 14.84 5.81
CA LYS A 128 -13.20 15.96 5.59
C LYS A 128 -12.57 16.94 4.61
N LYS A 129 -13.32 17.32 3.59
CA LYS A 129 -12.97 18.40 2.66
C LYS A 129 -13.05 19.75 3.39
N ILE A 130 -11.97 20.52 3.35
CA ILE A 130 -11.85 21.86 3.97
C ILE A 130 -12.20 22.93 2.94
#